data_AF-A0A7W0GZS7-F1
#
_entry.id   AF-A0A7W0GZS7-F1
#
_cell.length_a   1.000
_cell.length_b   1.000
_cell.length_c   1.000
_cell.angle_alpha   90.00
_cell.angle_beta   90.00
_cell.angle_gamma   90.00
#
_symmetry.space_group_name_H-M   'P 1'
#
loop_
_entity.id
_entity.type
_entity.pdbx_description
1 polymer ?
#
loop_
_entity_poly.entity_id
_entity_poly.type
_entity_poly.pdbx_seq_one_letter_code
_entity_poly.pdbx_strand_id
1 'polypeptide(L)' 'MLPSASTDPPILYRHRSCGQITHVEPHCAACGEVLHSTDVEVEPGPGLAAASDHGFS' A
#
# COMPACT_ATOMS: atom_id res chain seq x y z
N MET A 1 10.86 -22.99 19.88
CA MET A 1 10.70 -21.54 20.10
C MET A 1 10.69 -20.88 18.72
N LEU A 2 9.56 -20.36 18.26
CA LEU A 2 9.51 -19.57 17.02
C LEU A 2 10.21 -18.22 17.29
N PRO A 3 10.97 -17.66 16.34
CA PRO A 3 11.55 -16.34 16.53
C PRO A 3 10.43 -15.31 16.73
N SER A 4 10.61 -14.41 17.70
CA SER A 4 9.73 -13.26 17.88
C SER A 4 9.72 -12.44 16.59
N ALA A 5 8.54 -12.12 16.08
CA ALA A 5 8.40 -11.21 14.95
C ALA A 5 9.12 -9.89 15.30
N SER A 6 9.97 -9.41 14.38
CA SER A 6 10.58 -8.09 14.51
C SER A 6 9.49 -7.03 14.63
N THR A 7 9.70 -6.04 15.49
CA THR A 7 8.80 -4.88 15.63
C THR A 7 8.97 -3.86 14.50
N ASP A 8 9.94 -4.08 13.62
CA ASP A 8 10.15 -3.25 12.45
C ASP A 8 8.94 -3.35 11.51
N PRO A 9 8.47 -2.22 10.94
CA PRO A 9 7.37 -2.26 10.01
C PRO A 9 7.77 -3.12 8.80
N PRO A 10 6.88 -3.98 8.30
CA PRO A 10 7.17 -4.85 7.16
C PRO A 10 7.42 -4.06 5.86
N ILE A 11 7.09 -2.76 5.83
CA ILE A 11 7.24 -1.86 4.70
C ILE A 11 7.85 -0.53 5.18
N LEU A 12 8.91 -0.07 4.49
CA LEU A 12 9.51 1.24 4.66
C LEU A 12 9.29 2.09 3.40
N TYR A 13 8.69 3.27 3.56
CA TYR A 13 8.56 4.22 2.47
C TYR A 13 9.79 5.13 2.41
N ARG A 14 10.39 5.27 1.24
CA ARG A 14 11.53 6.18 1.01
C ARG A 14 11.13 7.30 0.09
N HIS A 15 11.30 8.54 0.52
CA HIS A 15 11.01 9.70 -0.32
C HIS A 15 12.03 9.78 -1.46
N ARG A 16 11.55 9.83 -2.71
CA ARG A 16 12.42 9.74 -3.89
C ARG A 16 13.38 10.92 -4.02
N SER A 17 12.99 12.13 -3.64
CA SER A 17 13.83 13.32 -3.82
C SER A 17 14.94 13.44 -2.77
N CYS A 18 14.65 13.15 -1.49
CA CYS A 18 15.61 13.31 -0.39
C CYS A 18 16.18 12.00 0.16
N GLY A 19 15.65 10.85 -0.27
CA GLY A 19 16.13 9.52 0.12
C GLY A 19 15.81 9.10 1.57
N GLN A 20 15.10 9.92 2.34
CA GLN A 20 14.77 9.61 3.74
C GLN A 20 13.64 8.58 3.84
N ILE A 21 13.73 7.71 4.85
CA ILE A 21 12.58 6.90 5.28
C ILE A 21 11.53 7.86 5.85
N THR A 22 10.30 7.71 5.41
CA THR A 22 9.24 8.68 5.68
C THR A 22 7.92 8.00 6.01
N HIS A 23 7.02 8.77 6.61
CA HIS A 23 5.63 8.42 6.81
C HIS A 23 4.79 9.08 5.72
N VAL A 24 3.82 8.37 5.16
CA VAL A 24 2.95 8.86 4.10
C VAL A 24 1.52 8.89 4.62
N GLU A 25 0.86 10.03 4.49
CA GLU A 25 -0.56 10.21 4.80
C GLU A 25 -1.33 10.40 3.49
N PRO A 26 -2.23 9.45 3.12
CA PRO A 26 -3.16 9.68 2.04
C PRO A 26 -4.27 10.62 2.51
N HIS A 27 -4.70 11.54 1.65
CA HIS A 27 -5.81 12.45 1.92
C HIS A 27 -6.99 12.15 0.99
N CYS A 28 -8.22 12.28 1.51
CA CYS A 28 -9.43 12.23 0.69
C CYS A 28 -9.45 13.42 -0.27
N ALA A 29 -9.54 13.15 -1.57
CA ALA A 29 -9.54 14.22 -2.58
C ALA A 29 -10.79 15.13 -2.51
N ALA A 30 -11.88 14.66 -1.88
CA ALA A 30 -13.13 15.42 -1.78
C ALA A 30 -13.19 16.32 -0.54
N CYS A 31 -12.81 15.81 0.65
CA CYS A 31 -12.88 16.55 1.91
C CYS A 31 -11.51 17.01 2.46
N GLY A 32 -10.40 16.43 1.99
CA GLY A 32 -9.04 16.77 2.42
C GLY A 32 -8.59 16.10 3.72
N GLU A 33 -9.44 15.33 4.39
CA GLU A 33 -9.10 14.62 5.63
C GLU A 33 -8.10 13.48 5.36
N VAL A 34 -7.28 13.17 6.37
CA VAL A 34 -6.37 12.02 6.34
C VAL A 34 -7.19 10.73 6.32
N LEU A 35 -6.84 9.80 5.44
CA LEU A 35 -7.46 8.48 5.35
C LEU A 35 -6.62 7.43 6.08
N HIS A 36 -7.22 6.73 7.03
CA HIS A 36 -6.67 5.51 7.59
C HIS A 36 -7.13 4.30 6.78
N SER A 37 -6.44 3.16 6.95
CA SER A 37 -6.78 1.92 6.23
C SER A 37 -8.18 1.39 6.55
N THR A 38 -8.76 1.79 7.68
CA THR A 38 -10.12 1.44 8.09
C THR A 38 -11.19 2.32 7.45
N ASP A 39 -10.81 3.44 6.84
CA ASP A 39 -11.74 4.44 6.29
C ASP A 39 -12.03 4.20 4.80
N VAL A 40 -11.42 3.17 4.20
CA VAL A 40 -11.52 2.86 2.77
C VAL A 40 -11.95 1.42 2.55
N GLU A 41 -12.85 1.23 1.58
CA GLU A 41 -13.21 -0.08 1.04
C GLU A 41 -12.42 -0.32 -0.25
N VAL A 42 -11.90 -1.54 -0.43
CA VAL A 42 -11.09 -1.91 -1.60
C VAL A 42 -11.95 -2.65 -2.60
N GLU A 43 -12.19 -2.02 -3.75
CA GLU A 43 -12.97 -2.60 -4.84
C GLU A 43 -12.07 -3.09 -5.98
N PRO A 44 -12.39 -4.23 -6.63
CA PRO A 44 -11.68 -4.70 -7.81
C PRO A 44 -11.67 -3.68 -8.95
N GLY A 45 -10.48 -3.31 -9.41
CA GLY A 45 -10.30 -2.49 -10.61
C GLY A 45 -10.41 -3.32 -11.90
N PRO A 46 -10.64 -2.68 -13.07
CA PRO A 46 -10.72 -3.36 -14.37
C PRO A 46 -9.50 -4.23 -14.72
N GLY A 47 -8.31 -3.87 -14.22
CA GLY A 47 -7.08 -4.64 -14.44
C GLY A 47 -6.96 -5.92 -13.60
N LEU A 48 -7.75 -6.08 -12.53
CA LEU A 48 -7.73 -7.29 -11.71
C LEU A 48 -8.47 -8.46 -12.39
N ALA A 49 -9.47 -8.15 -13.22
CA ALA A 49 -10.24 -9.15 -13.95
C ALA A 49 -9.48 -9.80 -15.13
N ALA A 50 -8.37 -9.21 -15.59
CA ALA A 50 -7.65 -9.66 -16.79
C ALA A 50 -6.61 -10.77 -16.54
N ALA A 51 -6.40 -11.20 -15.29
CA ALA A 51 -5.44 -12.25 -14.96
C ALA A 51 -6.01 -13.67 -15.20
N SER A 52 -6.47 -13.94 -16.42
CA SER A 52 -6.83 -15.29 -16.88
C SER A 52 -6.73 -15.41 -18.40
N ASP A 53 -5.69 -14.84 -19.02
CA ASP A 53 -5.23 -15.38 -20.29
C ASP A 53 -3.77 -14.98 -20.56
N HIS A 54 -3.06 -15.86 -21.26
CA HIS A 54 -1.67 -15.80 -21.74
C HIS A 54 -0.61 -16.40 -20.80
N GLY A 55 -0.60 -17.74 -20.80
CA GLY A 55 0.58 -18.52 -20.48
C GLY A 55 1.78 -18.08 -21.33
N PHE A 56 2.89 -17.81 -20.67
CA PHE A 56 4.19 -17.65 -21.31
C PHE A 56 4.71 -19.06 -21.61
N SER A 57 4.85 -19.38 -22.89
CA SER A 57 5.44 -20.63 -23.35
C SER A 57 6.96 -20.61 -23.26
#